data_AF-I4VNG9-F1
#
_entry.id   AF-I4VNG9-F1
#
_cell.length_a   1.000
_cell.length_b   1.000
_cell.length_c   1.000
_cell.angle_alpha   90.00
_cell.angle_beta   90.00
_cell.angle_gamma   90.00
#
_symmetry.space_group_name_H-M   'P 1'
#
loop_
_entity.id
_entity.type
_entity.pdbx_description
1 polymer ?
#
loop_
_entity_poly.entity_id
_entity_poly.type
_entity_poly.pdbx_seq_one_letter_code
_entity_poly.pdbx_strand_id
1 'polypeptide(L)'
;MSGSGGGFGGGASDDAPIACERLIIETAISSPKEAVIKNLSINDVLQVELEQLGATSVVALTYQGERAGGITHAQTNRLRECIHAGTKYVATVISKSDGQVRVRIKPV
;
A
#
# COMPACT_ATOMS: atom_id res chain seq x y z
N MET A 1 -14.07 50.41 22.23
CA MET A 1 -14.66 49.70 23.38
C MET A 1 -15.60 48.64 22.83
N SER A 2 -15.36 47.38 23.22
CA SER A 2 -16.25 46.20 23.12
C SER A 2 -16.59 45.68 21.71
N GLY A 3 -16.47 44.37 21.38
CA GLY A 3 -16.47 43.22 22.27
C GLY A 3 -15.77 41.98 21.70
N SER A 4 -15.37 41.17 22.67
CA SER A 4 -14.80 39.83 22.59
C SER A 4 -15.79 38.78 22.08
N GLY A 5 -15.25 37.66 21.60
CA GLY A 5 -15.94 36.39 21.38
C GLY A 5 -15.37 35.71 20.14
N GLY A 6 -14.44 34.76 20.23
CA GLY A 6 -14.51 33.56 21.06
C GLY A 6 -14.99 32.43 20.16
N GLY A 7 -14.13 31.45 19.87
CA GLY A 7 -14.54 30.29 19.09
C GLY A 7 -13.41 29.62 18.35
N PHE A 8 -12.43 29.08 19.08
CA PHE A 8 -11.57 28.03 18.57
C PHE A 8 -12.44 26.82 18.25
N GLY A 9 -12.81 26.67 16.99
CA GLY A 9 -13.46 25.48 16.45
C GLY A 9 -12.58 24.97 15.32
N GLY A 10 -11.41 24.43 15.68
CA GLY A 10 -10.61 23.63 14.76
C GLY A 10 -11.42 22.39 14.39
N GLY A 11 -12.27 22.52 13.37
CA GLY A 11 -12.78 21.37 12.64
C GLY A 11 -11.59 20.69 12.02
N ALA A 12 -11.03 19.70 12.71
CA ALA A 12 -10.23 18.68 12.04
C ALA A 12 -11.18 18.03 11.03
N SER A 13 -11.14 18.50 9.79
CA SER A 13 -11.73 17.77 8.69
C SER A 13 -11.13 16.36 8.74
N ASP A 14 -11.97 15.35 8.94
CA ASP A 14 -11.59 13.94 8.83
C ASP A 14 -11.09 13.57 7.41
N ASP A 15 -10.96 14.56 6.51
CA ASP A 15 -10.32 14.53 5.19
C ASP A 15 -8.79 14.71 5.22
N ALA A 16 -8.15 14.68 6.39
CA ALA A 16 -6.68 14.67 6.42
C ALA A 16 -6.17 13.37 5.77
N PRO A 17 -5.35 13.44 4.70
CA PRO A 17 -4.86 12.25 4.03
C PRO A 17 -4.07 11.39 5.02
N ILE A 18 -4.37 10.09 5.06
CA ILE A 18 -3.73 9.13 5.97
C ILE A 18 -2.21 9.31 5.87
N ALA A 19 -1.58 9.56 7.02
CA ALA A 19 -0.13 9.70 7.12
C ALA A 19 0.54 8.43 6.59
N CYS A 20 1.64 8.56 5.85
CA CYS A 20 2.28 7.43 5.19
C CYS A 20 2.69 6.33 6.18
N GLU A 21 3.10 6.73 7.38
CA GLU A 21 3.51 5.88 8.50
C GLU A 21 2.33 5.11 9.12
N ARG A 22 1.09 5.48 8.79
CA ARG A 22 -0.15 4.83 9.26
C ARG A 22 -0.93 4.16 8.14
N LEU A 23 -0.44 4.19 6.90
CA LEU A 23 -1.11 3.60 5.76
C LEU A 23 -0.95 2.08 5.79
N ILE A 24 -2.04 1.37 6.06
CA ILE A 24 -2.11 -0.09 6.02
C ILE A 24 -3.13 -0.48 4.97
N ILE A 25 -2.75 -1.37 4.05
CA ILE A 25 -3.62 -1.84 2.96
C ILE A 25 -3.67 -3.36 3.01
N GLU A 26 -4.86 -3.94 3.01
CA GLU A 26 -5.07 -5.37 2.80
C GLU A 26 -5.73 -5.58 1.45
N THR A 27 -5.08 -6.34 0.57
CA THR A 27 -5.60 -6.57 -0.77
C THR A 27 -5.09 -7.90 -1.33
N ALA A 28 -5.71 -8.34 -2.43
CA ALA A 28 -5.23 -9.48 -3.20
C ALA A 28 -4.17 -9.04 -4.21
N ILE A 29 -3.21 -9.93 -4.48
CA ILE A 29 -2.27 -9.75 -5.59
C ILE A 29 -3.04 -9.77 -6.90
N SER A 30 -2.92 -8.70 -7.70
CA SER A 30 -3.50 -8.61 -9.03
C SER A 30 -2.51 -9.11 -10.08
N SER A 31 -3.02 -9.75 -11.13
CA SER A 31 -2.21 -10.41 -12.16
C SER A 31 -1.10 -11.32 -11.59
N PRO A 32 -1.46 -12.31 -10.75
CA PRO A 32 -0.50 -13.17 -10.07
C PRO A 32 0.40 -13.94 -11.06
N LYS A 33 1.73 -13.84 -10.89
CA LYS A 33 2.69 -14.67 -11.61
C LYS A 33 2.77 -16.04 -10.95
N GLU A 34 2.12 -17.05 -11.54
CA GLU A 34 1.97 -18.38 -10.94
C GLU A 34 3.28 -18.98 -10.40
N ALA A 35 4.39 -18.83 -11.13
CA ALA A 35 5.69 -19.37 -10.74
C ALA A 35 6.15 -18.85 -9.36
N VAL A 36 5.91 -17.57 -9.06
CA VAL A 36 6.27 -16.94 -7.79
C VAL A 36 5.24 -17.28 -6.73
N ILE A 37 3.95 -17.19 -7.07
CA ILE A 37 2.83 -17.46 -6.16
C ILE A 37 2.88 -18.87 -5.58
N LYS A 38 3.30 -19.87 -6.38
CA LYS A 38 3.49 -21.26 -5.92
C LYS A 38 4.48 -21.35 -4.76
N ASN A 39 5.53 -20.53 -4.78
CA ASN A 39 6.59 -20.53 -3.77
C ASN A 39 6.24 -19.70 -2.52
N LEU A 40 5.24 -18.82 -2.59
CA LEU A 40 4.81 -18.02 -1.45
C LEU A 40 4.11 -18.87 -0.38
N SER A 41 4.46 -18.62 0.86
CA SER A 41 3.84 -19.15 2.07
C SER A 41 3.20 -18.04 2.90
N ILE A 42 2.28 -18.39 3.79
CA ILE A 42 1.73 -17.45 4.77
C ILE A 42 2.87 -16.91 5.64
N ASN A 43 2.85 -15.61 5.93
CA ASN A 43 3.89 -14.82 6.60
C ASN A 43 5.13 -14.49 5.76
N ASP A 44 5.21 -14.91 4.50
CA ASP A 44 6.28 -14.43 3.62
C ASP A 44 6.19 -12.92 3.42
N VAL A 45 7.36 -12.29 3.29
CA VAL A 45 7.49 -10.85 3.08
C VAL A 45 7.88 -10.58 1.63
N LEU A 46 7.11 -9.74 0.96
CA LEU A 46 7.37 -9.21 -0.36
C LEU A 46 7.76 -7.74 -0.25
N GLN A 47 8.66 -7.32 -1.13
CA GLN A 47 9.02 -5.93 -1.32
C GLN A 47 7.93 -5.22 -2.11
N VAL A 48 7.63 -3.99 -1.72
CA VAL A 48 6.68 -3.12 -2.42
C VAL A 48 7.48 -2.11 -3.22
N GLU A 49 7.35 -2.15 -4.54
CA GLU A 49 8.14 -1.34 -5.45
C GLU A 49 7.24 -0.60 -6.44
N LEU A 50 7.73 0.54 -6.94
CA LEU A 50 7.09 1.24 -8.04
C LEU A 50 7.73 0.81 -9.35
N GLU A 51 6.93 0.24 -10.23
CA GLU A 51 7.36 -0.15 -11.56
C GLU A 51 6.81 0.83 -12.60
N GLN A 52 7.71 1.35 -13.44
CA GLN A 52 7.36 2.28 -14.50
C GLN A 52 6.87 1.52 -15.73
N LEU A 53 5.61 1.71 -16.10
CA LEU A 53 5.00 1.21 -17.33
C LEU A 53 4.72 2.40 -18.26
N GLY A 54 5.76 2.80 -18.98
CA GLY A 54 5.71 3.99 -19.84
C GLY A 54 5.47 5.27 -19.03
N ALA A 55 4.35 5.95 -19.27
CA ALA A 55 3.99 7.19 -18.59
C ALA A 55 3.35 6.98 -17.21
N THR A 56 2.99 5.74 -16.84
CA THR A 56 2.36 5.44 -15.55
C THR A 56 3.28 4.59 -14.69
N SER A 57 3.11 4.70 -13.38
CA SER A 57 3.84 3.91 -12.37
C SER A 57 2.83 3.07 -11.60
N VAL A 58 3.05 1.76 -11.56
CA VAL A 58 2.20 0.82 -10.80
C VAL A 58 2.93 0.34 -9.56
N VAL A 59 2.17 -0.05 -8.54
CA VAL A 59 2.74 -0.73 -7.38
C VAL A 59 2.85 -2.23 -7.69
N ALA A 60 4.07 -2.73 -7.70
CA ALA A 60 4.39 -4.14 -7.89
C ALA A 60 4.87 -4.76 -6.58
N LEU A 61 4.63 -6.06 -6.44
CA LEU A 61 5.16 -6.86 -5.34
C LEU A 61 6.24 -7.78 -5.86
N THR A 62 7.39 -7.76 -5.21
CA THR A 62 8.58 -8.53 -5.59
C THR A 62 8.94 -9.49 -4.47
N TYR A 63 9.16 -10.76 -4.79
CA TYR A 63 9.61 -11.80 -3.87
C TYR A 63 10.93 -12.37 -4.36
N GLN A 64 11.99 -12.24 -3.56
CA GLN A 64 13.36 -12.67 -3.91
C GLN A 64 13.85 -12.10 -5.27
N GLY A 65 13.48 -10.87 -5.60
CA GLY A 65 13.83 -10.23 -6.88
C GLY A 65 12.92 -10.62 -8.06
N GLU A 66 11.95 -11.52 -7.87
CA GLU A 66 10.96 -11.85 -8.89
C GLU A 66 9.61 -11.16 -8.64
N ARG A 67 9.04 -10.58 -9.70
CA ARG A 67 7.70 -9.98 -9.64
C ARG A 67 6.63 -11.04 -9.36
N ALA A 68 5.98 -10.93 -8.21
CA ALA A 68 4.83 -11.77 -7.83
C ALA A 68 3.53 -11.29 -8.49
N GLY A 69 3.40 -9.99 -8.72
CA GLY A 69 2.23 -9.37 -9.35
C GLY A 69 2.13 -7.88 -9.04
N GLY A 70 0.96 -7.31 -9.27
CA GLY A 70 0.60 -5.96 -8.85
C GLY A 70 -0.36 -5.96 -7.67
N ILE A 71 -0.83 -4.78 -7.29
CA ILE A 71 -1.96 -4.61 -6.39
C ILE A 71 -3.00 -3.66 -6.97
N THR A 72 -4.26 -3.87 -6.59
CA THR A 72 -5.36 -2.95 -6.89
C THR A 72 -6.09 -2.66 -5.59
N HIS A 73 -6.14 -1.39 -5.19
CA HIS A 73 -6.85 -0.93 -4.00
C HIS A 73 -7.23 0.55 -4.16
N ALA A 74 -8.28 1.00 -3.47
CA ALA A 74 -8.73 2.40 -3.51
C ALA A 74 -7.61 3.37 -3.08
N GLN A 75 -6.70 2.91 -2.21
CA GLN A 75 -5.59 3.69 -1.66
C GLN A 75 -4.25 3.45 -2.38
N THR A 76 -4.23 2.75 -3.52
CA THR A 76 -2.98 2.52 -4.28
C THR A 76 -2.31 3.83 -4.72
N ASN A 77 -3.10 4.86 -5.04
CA ASN A 77 -2.56 6.19 -5.35
C ASN A 77 -1.81 6.80 -4.15
N ARG A 78 -2.40 6.71 -2.96
CA ARG A 78 -1.79 7.19 -1.72
C ARG A 78 -0.52 6.43 -1.38
N LEU A 79 -0.54 5.10 -1.53
CA LEU A 79 0.64 4.27 -1.32
C LEU A 79 1.79 4.69 -2.25
N ARG A 80 1.48 4.94 -3.53
CA ARG A 80 2.46 5.41 -4.50
C ARG A 80 3.04 6.76 -4.13
N GLU A 81 2.22 7.73 -3.72
CA GLU A 81 2.70 9.03 -3.23
C GLU A 81 3.66 8.86 -2.05
N CYS A 82 3.32 8.00 -1.10
CA CYS A 82 4.14 7.72 0.07
C CYS A 82 5.49 7.07 -0.30
N ILE A 83 5.49 6.13 -1.25
CA ILE A 83 6.73 5.53 -1.76
C ILE A 83 7.58 6.58 -2.48
N HIS A 84 6.99 7.44 -3.30
CA HIS A 84 7.71 8.56 -3.94
C HIS A 84 8.27 9.56 -2.94
N ALA A 85 7.56 9.80 -1.82
CA ALA A 85 8.04 10.64 -0.73
C ALA A 85 9.17 10.00 0.10
N GLY A 86 9.53 8.74 -0.19
CA GLY A 86 10.63 8.03 0.45
C GLY A 86 10.20 7.07 1.58
N THR A 87 8.90 6.92 1.83
CA THR A 87 8.41 5.93 2.80
C THR A 87 8.52 4.53 2.20
N LYS A 88 9.16 3.61 2.92
CA LYS A 88 9.30 2.23 2.48
C LYS A 88 8.13 1.40 3.01
N TYR A 89 7.70 0.44 2.20
CA TYR A 89 6.63 -0.48 2.55
C TYR A 89 7.05 -1.92 2.31
N VAL A 90 6.48 -2.83 3.08
CA VAL A 90 6.56 -4.28 2.87
C VAL A 90 5.16 -4.86 2.84
N ALA A 91 4.99 -5.91 2.06
CA ALA A 91 3.76 -6.68 2.01
C ALA A 91 4.00 -8.04 2.69
N THR A 92 3.15 -8.41 3.64
CA THR A 92 3.19 -9.73 4.27
C THR A 92 2.03 -10.57 3.77
N VAL A 93 2.28 -11.81 3.36
CA VAL A 93 1.22 -12.75 2.96
C VAL A 93 0.38 -13.10 4.18
N ILE A 94 -0.92 -12.79 4.13
CA ILE A 94 -1.87 -13.09 5.21
C ILE A 94 -2.74 -14.30 4.89
N SER A 95 -2.98 -14.59 3.61
CA SER A 95 -3.66 -15.82 3.20
C SER A 95 -3.31 -16.22 1.76
N LYS A 96 -3.47 -17.51 1.46
CA LYS A 96 -3.29 -18.11 0.13
C LYS A 96 -4.36 -19.18 -0.05
N SER A 97 -5.23 -19.02 -1.04
CA SER A 97 -6.35 -19.92 -1.32
C SER A 97 -6.68 -19.89 -2.81
N ASP A 98 -6.78 -21.06 -3.46
CA ASP A 98 -7.20 -21.23 -4.86
C ASP A 98 -6.51 -20.28 -5.87
N GLY A 99 -5.19 -20.08 -5.70
CA GLY A 99 -4.39 -19.20 -6.55
C GLY A 99 -4.52 -17.71 -6.23
N GLN A 100 -5.48 -17.31 -5.38
CA GLN A 100 -5.54 -15.97 -4.81
C GLN A 100 -4.60 -15.88 -3.60
N VAL A 101 -3.75 -14.85 -3.60
CA VAL A 101 -2.90 -14.52 -2.45
C VAL A 101 -3.32 -13.16 -1.94
N ARG A 102 -3.59 -13.07 -0.63
CA ARG A 102 -3.84 -11.80 0.05
C ARG A 102 -2.62 -11.39 0.83
N VAL A 103 -2.36 -10.08 0.77
CA VAL A 103 -1.24 -9.46 1.45
C VAL A 103 -1.70 -8.29 2.29
N ARG A 104 -0.97 -8.03 3.37
CA ARG A 104 -1.07 -6.82 4.18
C ARG A 104 0.18 -5.96 3.93
N ILE A 105 -0.02 -4.79 3.36
CA ILE A 105 1.03 -3.80 3.13
C ILE A 105 1.07 -2.82 4.31
N LYS A 106 2.27 -2.58 4.83
CA LYS A 106 2.53 -1.64 5.93
C LYS A 106 3.89 -0.96 5.77
N PRO A 107 4.09 0.23 6.33
CA PRO A 107 5.40 0.87 6.34
C PRO A 107 6.40 0.07 7.19
N VAL A 108 7.70 0.23 6.88
CA VAL A 108 8.83 -0.34 7.65
C VAL A 108 9.58 0.70 8.46
#